data_AF-A0A8F1MB79-F1
#
_entry.id   AF-A0A8F1MB79-F1
#
_cell.length_a   1.000
_cell.length_b   1.000
_cell.length_c   1.000
_cell.angle_alpha   90.00
_cell.angle_beta   90.00
_cell.angle_gamma   90.00
#
_symmetry.space_group_name_H-M   'P 1'
#
loop_
_entity.id
_entity.type
_entity.pdbx_description
1 polymer ?
#
loop_
_entity_poly.entity_id
_entity_poly.type
_entity_poly.pdbx_seq_one_letter_code
_entity_poly.pdbx_strand_id
1 'polypeptide(L)' 'MVKKLEPYFEKDKNGNPRIFVPDVSIVKNGKIIGCYKEESTGDDNITPDKYWTNERIERTLSQLCGFMSQLK' A
#
# COMPACT_ATOMS: atom_id res chain seq x y z
N MET A 1 5.46 -6.48 -14.84
CA MET A 1 5.34 -5.33 -13.91
C MET A 1 5.42 -5.82 -12.47
N VAL A 2 4.57 -6.76 -12.04
CA VAL A 2 4.56 -7.36 -10.69
C VAL A 2 5.93 -7.89 -10.22
N LYS A 3 6.69 -8.60 -11.07
CA LYS A 3 8.05 -9.10 -10.72
C LYS A 3 9.08 -8.03 -10.34
N LYS A 4 8.92 -6.77 -10.79
CA LYS A 4 9.86 -5.69 -10.41
C LYS A 4 9.57 -5.13 -9.01
N LEU A 5 8.36 -5.37 -8.51
CA LEU A 5 7.87 -4.88 -7.23
C LEU A 5 8.02 -5.94 -6.11
N GLU A 6 8.33 -7.18 -6.47
CA GLU A 6 8.56 -8.29 -5.53
C GLU A 6 9.44 -7.98 -4.32
N PRO A 7 10.56 -7.23 -4.45
CA PRO A 7 11.39 -6.87 -3.30
C PRO A 7 10.72 -5.92 -2.31
N TYR A 8 9.64 -5.25 -2.72
CA TYR A 8 8.95 -4.22 -1.95
C TYR A 8 7.64 -4.72 -1.34
N PHE A 9 7.17 -5.91 -1.70
CA PHE A 9 5.98 -6.51 -1.11
C PHE A 9 6.28 -7.14 0.25
N GLU A 10 5.38 -6.93 1.20
CA GLU A 10 5.37 -7.76 2.41
C GLU A 10 5.12 -9.22 2.04
N LYS A 11 5.74 -10.13 2.79
CA LYS A 11 5.61 -11.57 2.58
C LYS A 11 4.73 -12.16 3.66
N ASP A 12 3.90 -13.13 3.29
CA ASP A 12 3.18 -13.94 4.25
C ASP A 12 4.13 -14.88 5.02
N LYS A 13 3.56 -15.61 5.99
CA LYS A 13 4.28 -16.62 6.80
C LYS A 13 4.93 -17.75 5.98
N ASN A 14 4.52 -17.94 4.72
CA ASN A 14 5.06 -18.94 3.80
C ASN A 14 6.05 -18.35 2.80
N GLY A 15 6.34 -17.04 2.86
CA GLY A 15 7.26 -16.34 1.98
C GLY A 15 6.64 -15.86 0.66
N ASN A 16 5.32 -16.00 0.47
CA ASN A 16 4.65 -15.51 -0.73
C ASN A 16 4.42 -13.99 -0.63
N PRO A 17 4.60 -13.24 -1.72
CA PRO A 17 4.29 -11.82 -1.73
C PRO A 17 2.80 -11.60 -1.49
N ARG A 18 2.48 -10.86 -0.43
CA ARG A 18 1.13 -10.44 -0.08
C ARG A 18 0.89 -9.07 -0.71
N ILE A 19 0.13 -9.07 -1.81
CA ILE A 19 -0.28 -7.84 -2.47
C ILE A 19 -1.61 -7.43 -1.88
N PHE A 20 -1.60 -6.31 -1.18
CA PHE A 20 -2.79 -5.67 -0.67
C PHE A 20 -3.29 -4.66 -1.70
N VAL A 21 -4.60 -4.67 -1.97
CA VAL A 21 -5.21 -3.81 -2.98
C VAL A 21 -5.99 -2.67 -2.32
N PRO A 22 -5.73 -1.41 -2.73
CA PRO A 22 -4.80 -0.99 -3.77
C PRO A 22 -3.36 -0.92 -3.27
N ASP A 23 -2.41 -1.39 -4.09
CA ASP A 23 -0.99 -1.11 -3.92
C ASP A 23 -0.66 0.19 -4.65
N VAL A 24 -0.15 1.19 -3.93
CA VAL A 24 0.18 2.50 -4.50
C VAL A 24 1.66 2.79 -4.27
N SER A 25 2.44 2.64 -5.33
CA SER A 25 3.86 3.01 -5.35
C SER A 25 4.07 4.38 -5.98
N ILE A 26 4.83 5.25 -5.32
CA ILE A 26 5.20 6.58 -5.81
C ILE A 26 6.60 6.50 -6.42
N VAL A 27 6.73 6.87 -7.69
CA VAL A 27 7.98 6.80 -8.45
C VAL A 27 8.43 8.20 -8.86
N LYS A 28 9.68 8.58 -8.53
CA LYS A 28 10.34 9.80 -9.00
C LYS A 28 11.68 9.43 -9.64
N ASN A 29 11.93 9.90 -10.86
CA ASN A 29 13.17 9.63 -11.62
C ASN A 29 13.52 8.13 -11.73
N GLY A 30 12.51 7.28 -11.96
CA GLY A 30 12.69 5.82 -12.09
C GLY A 30 12.97 5.08 -10.78
N LYS A 31 12.91 5.76 -9.62
CA LYS A 31 13.07 5.16 -8.29
C LYS A 31 11.77 5.26 -7.49
N ILE A 32 11.44 4.20 -6.74
CA ILE A 32 10.33 4.22 -5.79
C ILE A 32 10.76 5.04 -4.57
N ILE A 33 10.00 6.09 -4.26
CA ILE A 33 10.27 6.99 -3.12
C ILE A 33 9.27 6.84 -1.98
N GLY A 34 8.18 6.10 -2.22
CA GLY A 34 7.16 5.82 -1.22
C GLY A 34 6.26 4.69 -1.69
N CYS A 35 5.75 3.93 -0.74
CA CYS A 35 4.72 2.93 -0.96
C CYS A 35 3.63 3.18 0.07
N TYR A 36 2.37 3.18 -0.39
CA TYR A 36 1.24 3.07 0.52
C TYR A 36 1.38 1.78 1.32
N LYS A 37 1.12 1.88 2.62
CA LYS A 37 1.11 0.74 3.53
C LYS A 37 -0.28 0.65 4.08
N GLU A 38 -0.92 -0.48 3.85
CA GLU A 38 -2.22 -0.73 4.40
C GLU A 38 -2.16 -0.87 5.92
N GLU A 39 -3.29 -0.57 6.57
CA GLU A 39 -3.42 -0.77 8.00
C GLU A 39 -3.87 -2.21 8.25
N SER A 40 -3.10 -2.97 9.03
CA SER A 40 -3.50 -4.33 9.43
C SER A 40 -4.87 -4.29 10.13
N THR A 41 -5.71 -5.27 9.80
CA THR A 41 -7.04 -5.46 10.40
C THR A 41 -7.04 -6.54 11.47
N GLY A 42 -5.99 -7.37 11.54
CA GLY A 42 -5.96 -8.59 12.35
C GLY A 42 -6.93 -9.68 11.88
N ASP A 43 -7.67 -9.44 10.78
CA ASP A 43 -8.63 -10.37 10.19
C ASP A 43 -8.25 -10.65 8.73
N ASP A 44 -7.76 -11.86 8.49
CA ASP A 44 -7.36 -12.32 7.17
C ASP A 44 -8.54 -12.54 6.20
N ASN A 45 -9.79 -12.52 6.69
CA ASN A 45 -11.00 -12.74 5.87
C ASN A 45 -11.81 -11.46 5.63
N ILE A 46 -11.28 -10.29 6.00
CA ILE A 46 -12.01 -9.04 5.84
C ILE A 46 -12.29 -8.75 4.36
N THR A 47 -13.52 -8.38 4.05
CA THR A 47 -13.92 -8.00 2.69
C THR A 47 -13.57 -6.53 2.42
N PRO A 48 -13.32 -6.13 1.15
CA PRO A 48 -12.95 -4.75 0.83
C PRO A 48 -13.93 -3.69 1.35
N ASP A 49 -15.23 -3.97 1.33
CA ASP A 49 -16.28 -3.09 1.84
C ASP A 49 -16.20 -2.87 3.36
N LYS A 50 -15.72 -3.87 4.11
CA LYS A 50 -15.48 -3.75 5.56
C LYS A 50 -14.13 -3.14 5.88
N TYR A 51 -13.14 -3.38 5.01
CA TYR A 51 -11.81 -2.81 5.14
C TYR A 51 -11.83 -1.29 4.96
N TRP A 52 -12.53 -0.78 3.94
CA TRP A 52 -12.57 0.65 3.61
C TRP A 52 -13.59 1.43 4.43
N THR A 53 -13.26 1.70 5.70
CA THR A 53 -14.00 2.67 6.51
C THR A 53 -13.66 4.11 6.07
N ASN A 54 -14.57 5.05 6.33
CA ASN A 54 -14.32 6.48 6.05
C ASN A 54 -13.01 6.98 6.70
N GLU A 55 -12.73 6.53 7.92
CA GLU A 55 -11.52 6.89 8.66
C GLU A 55 -10.24 6.38 7.97
N ARG A 56 -10.26 5.13 7.47
CA ARG A 56 -9.14 4.54 6.71
C ARG A 56 -8.96 5.22 5.36
N ILE A 57 -10.06 5.63 4.71
CA ILE A 57 -10.01 6.42 3.47
C ILE A 57 -9.33 7.77 3.73
N GLU A 58 -9.75 8.50 4.77
CA GLU A 58 -9.17 9.80 5.12
C GLU A 58 -7.67 9.71 5.43
N ARG A 59 -7.24 8.70 6.21
CA ARG A 59 -5.83 8.46 6.48
C ARG A 59 -5.03 8.12 5.23
N THR A 60 -5.60 7.27 4.36
CA THR A 60 -4.97 6.90 3.09
C THR A 60 -4.77 8.14 2.21
N LEU A 61 -5.79 9.00 2.10
CA LEU A 61 -5.69 10.26 1.36
C LEU A 61 -4.62 11.18 1.95
N SER A 62 -4.55 11.29 3.27
CA SER A 62 -3.52 12.09 3.96
C SER A 62 -2.10 11.60 3.66
N GLN A 63 -1.88 10.27 3.70
CA GLN A 63 -0.58 9.67 3.40
C GLN A 63 -0.17 9.89 1.94
N LEU A 64 -1.10 9.70 0.99
CA LEU A 64 -0.86 9.93 -0.43
C LEU A 64 -0.55 11.40 -0.73
N CYS A 65 -1.29 12.34 -0.14
CA CYS A 65 -0.99 13.77 -0.21
C CYS A 65 0.39 14.10 0.38
N GLY A 66 0.76 13.45 1.48
CA GLY A 66 2.10 13.56 2.07
C GLY A 66 3.19 13.17 1.07
N PHE A 67 3.06 12.03 0.39
CA PHE A 67 4.01 11.62 -0.65
C PHE A 67 4.02 12.59 -1.83
N MET A 68 2.86 13.06 -2.28
CA MET A 68 2.78 14.03 -3.38
C MET A 68 3.47 15.35 -3.06
N SER A 69 3.46 15.79 -1.79
CA SER A 69 4.17 16.99 -1.38
C SER A 69 5.69 16.88 -1.54
N GLN A 70 6.25 15.68 -1.41
CA GLN A 70 7.68 15.37 -1.57
C GLN A 70 8.10 15.24 -3.04
N LEU A 71 7.13 15.19 -3.96
CA LEU A 71 7.40 15.17 -5.40
C LEU A 71 7.79 16.54 -5.96
N LYS A 72 7.55 17.63 -5.22
CA LYS A 72 8.01 18.98 -5.61
C LYS A 72 9.53 19.09 -5.77
#